data_AF-A0A7Y7TSI6-F1
#
_entry.id   AF-A0A7Y7TSI6-F1
#
_cell.length_a   1.000
_cell.length_b   1.000
_cell.length_c   1.000
_cell.angle_alpha   90.00
_cell.angle_beta   90.00
_cell.angle_gamma   90.00
#
_symmetry.space_group_name_H-M   'P 1'
#
loop_
_entity.id
_entity.type
_entity.pdbx_description
1 polymer ?
#
loop_
_entity_poly.entity_id
_entity_poly.type
_entity_poly.pdbx_seq_one_letter_code
_entity_poly.pdbx_strand_id
1 'polypeptide(L)'
;MATNDFYTGETPQNYQQKCPVVFVIDVSGSMMGSPLIELNKGLQLFSQEIQADNTASERLDVALVSFGSDTVIDHDFALLQDYSMPTLTTRGSTKMVDGVRKG
;
A
#
# COMPACT_ATOMS: atom_id res chain seq x y z
N MET A 1 -18.33 -39.86 -33.01
CA MET A 1 -17.42 -39.40 -31.95
C MET A 1 -17.89 -38.02 -31.54
N ALA A 2 -18.54 -37.90 -30.39
CA ALA A 2 -18.96 -36.61 -29.85
C ALA A 2 -17.70 -35.92 -29.30
N THR A 3 -17.40 -34.73 -29.81
CA THR A 3 -16.38 -33.85 -29.26
C THR A 3 -16.92 -33.36 -27.91
N ASN A 4 -16.39 -33.92 -26.82
CA ASN A 4 -16.57 -33.34 -25.50
C ASN A 4 -15.84 -31.99 -25.52
N ASP A 5 -16.59 -30.91 -25.75
CA ASP A 5 -16.14 -29.56 -25.48
C ASP A 5 -15.99 -29.43 -23.97
N PHE A 6 -14.78 -29.71 -23.49
CA PHE A 6 -14.38 -29.46 -22.11
C PHE A 6 -14.51 -27.96 -21.86
N TYR A 7 -15.36 -27.62 -20.90
CA TYR A 7 -15.58 -26.28 -20.38
C TYR A 7 -14.22 -25.63 -20.05
N THR A 8 -13.74 -24.71 -20.89
CA THR A 8 -12.64 -23.78 -20.54
C THR A 8 -13.20 -22.70 -19.62
N GLY A 9 -13.66 -23.10 -18.44
CA GLY A 9 -14.02 -22.17 -17.39
C GLY A 9 -12.74 -21.57 -16.84
N GLU A 10 -12.62 -20.25 -16.84
CA GLU A 10 -11.55 -19.57 -16.11
C GLU A 10 -11.68 -19.94 -14.62
N THR A 11 -10.76 -20.76 -14.12
CA THR A 11 -10.66 -21.04 -12.69
C THR A 11 -10.08 -19.81 -12.01
N PRO A 12 -10.75 -19.21 -11.00
CA PRO A 12 -10.16 -18.14 -10.21
C PRO A 12 -8.79 -18.56 -9.70
N GLN A 13 -7.77 -17.75 -9.98
CA GLN A 13 -6.38 -18.13 -9.81
C GLN A 13 -5.98 -18.29 -8.34
N ASN A 14 -6.79 -17.75 -7.41
CA ASN A 14 -6.56 -17.82 -5.98
C ASN A 14 -7.89 -17.94 -5.21
N TYR A 15 -8.08 -19.09 -4.54
CA TYR A 15 -9.28 -19.43 -3.74
C TYR A 15 -9.12 -19.14 -2.24
N GLN A 16 -7.99 -18.55 -1.81
CA GLN A 16 -7.75 -18.28 -0.39
C GLN A 16 -8.69 -17.19 0.11
N GLN A 17 -9.18 -17.35 1.35
CA GLN A 17 -9.91 -16.31 2.04
C GLN A 17 -8.97 -15.11 2.26
N LYS A 18 -9.40 -13.94 1.78
CA LYS A 18 -8.63 -12.70 1.89
C LYS A 18 -8.69 -12.14 3.30
N CYS A 19 -7.57 -11.55 3.71
CA CYS A 19 -7.40 -10.84 4.97
C CYS A 19 -7.06 -9.39 4.64
N PRO A 20 -8.03 -8.46 4.75
CA PRO A 20 -7.80 -7.05 4.44
C PRO A 20 -6.95 -6.38 5.53
N VAL A 21 -5.93 -5.63 5.12
CA VAL A 21 -5.08 -4.83 5.99
C VAL A 21 -5.03 -3.41 5.45
N VAL A 22 -5.30 -2.42 6.31
CA VAL A 22 -5.25 -1.01 5.93
C VAL A 22 -4.18 -0.29 6.73
N PHE A 23 -3.19 0.26 6.03
CA PHE A 23 -2.25 1.19 6.62
C PHE A 23 -2.81 2.61 6.55
N VAL A 24 -2.88 3.29 7.70
CA VAL A 24 -3.27 4.70 7.80
C VAL A 24 -2.08 5.45 8.37
N ILE A 25 -1.40 6.23 7.53
CA ILE A 25 -0.04 6.71 7.78
C ILE A 25 0.02 8.24 7.83
N ASP A 26 0.60 8.76 8.89
CA ASP A 26 0.92 10.19 9.01
C ASP A 26 2.09 10.55 8.06
N VAL A 27 1.88 11.52 7.17
CA VAL A 27 2.90 12.12 6.29
C VAL A 27 3.03 13.62 6.51
N SER A 28 2.67 14.11 7.69
CA SER A 28 2.80 15.52 8.07
C SER A 28 4.27 15.97 8.15
N GLY A 29 4.47 17.29 8.28
CA GLY A 29 5.82 17.88 8.29
C GLY A 29 6.73 17.36 9.41
N SER A 30 6.20 16.87 10.53
CA SER A 30 6.98 16.26 11.62
C SER A 30 7.63 14.94 11.23
N MET A 31 7.11 14.27 10.19
CA MET A 31 7.66 13.02 9.68
C MET A 31 8.89 13.25 8.79
N MET A 32 9.19 14.50 8.43
CA MET A 32 10.29 14.83 7.54
C MET A 32 11.64 14.32 8.06
N GLY A 33 12.44 13.74 7.17
CA GLY A 33 13.75 13.20 7.49
C GLY A 33 13.67 11.76 8.01
N SER A 34 14.35 11.48 9.13
CA SER A 34 14.54 10.12 9.64
C SER A 34 13.24 9.32 9.85
N PRO A 35 12.15 9.88 10.42
CA PRO A 35 10.92 9.10 10.62
C PRO A 35 10.34 8.55 9.32
N LEU A 36 10.23 9.39 8.29
CA LEU A 36 9.70 8.97 6.98
C LEU A 36 10.65 8.03 6.23
N ILE A 37 11.98 8.19 6.40
CA ILE A 37 12.97 7.27 5.80
C ILE A 37 12.80 5.86 6.37
N GLU A 38 12.75 5.74 7.70
CA GLU A 38 12.58 4.43 8.35
C GLU A 38 11.20 3.82 8.10
N LEU A 39 10.15 4.64 8.06
CA LEU A 39 8.81 4.21 7.69
C LEU A 39 8.78 3.60 6.28
N ASN A 40 9.34 4.30 5.28
CA ASN A 40 9.43 3.79 3.92
C ASN A 40 10.21 2.48 3.86
N LYS A 41 11.34 2.40 4.56
CA LYS A 41 12.12 1.17 4.66
C LYS A 41 11.32 0.02 5.27
N GLY A 42 10.54 0.28 6.33
CA GLY A 42 9.64 -0.68 6.96
C GLY A 42 8.57 -1.19 5.99
N LEU A 43 7.96 -0.30 5.20
CA LEU A 43 6.97 -0.70 4.18
C LEU A 43 7.60 -1.60 3.10
N GLN A 44 8.82 -1.30 2.65
CA GLN A 44 9.52 -2.16 1.70
C GLN A 44 9.84 -3.54 2.30
N LEU A 45 10.34 -3.57 3.54
CA LEU A 45 10.63 -4.83 4.24
C LEU A 45 9.38 -5.67 4.45
N PHE A 46 8.27 -5.05 4.89
CA PHE A 46 6.99 -5.71 5.02
C PHE A 46 6.54 -6.36 3.70
N SER A 47 6.60 -5.61 2.58
CA SER A 47 6.27 -6.14 1.26
C SER A 47 7.12 -7.36 0.90
N GLN A 48 8.42 -7.31 1.16
CA GLN A 48 9.35 -8.40 0.88
C GLN A 48 9.08 -9.64 1.74
N GLU A 49 8.81 -9.45 3.04
CA GLU A 49 8.49 -10.55 3.96
C GLU A 49 7.17 -11.23 3.58
N ILE A 50 6.14 -10.46 3.20
CA ILE A 50 4.87 -11.02 2.73
C ILE A 50 5.05 -11.78 1.41
N GLN A 51 5.81 -11.24 0.45
CA GLN A 51 6.08 -11.92 -0.83
C GLN A 51 6.88 -13.22 -0.65
N ALA A 52 7.74 -13.29 0.37
CA ALA A 52 8.50 -14.50 0.69
C ALA A 52 7.64 -15.60 1.36
N ASP A 53 6.46 -15.25 1.89
CA ASP A 53 5.49 -16.19 2.47
C ASP A 53 4.34 -16.45 1.49
N ASN A 54 4.30 -17.65 0.90
CA ASN A 54 3.28 -18.05 -0.06
C ASN A 54 1.85 -17.98 0.50
N THR A 55 1.66 -18.25 1.80
CA THR A 55 0.31 -18.22 2.39
C THR A 55 -0.11 -16.77 2.63
N ALA A 56 0.80 -15.93 3.12
CA ALA A 56 0.51 -14.52 3.37
C ALA A 56 0.29 -13.74 2.07
N SER A 57 1.13 -13.95 1.05
CA SER A 57 0.99 -13.30 -0.27
C SER A 57 -0.31 -13.65 -0.99
N GLU A 58 -0.84 -14.87 -0.80
CA GLU A 58 -2.14 -15.25 -1.37
C GLU A 58 -3.35 -14.74 -0.58
N ARG A 59 -3.16 -14.30 0.68
CA ARG A 59 -4.26 -13.92 1.60
C ARG A 59 -4.33 -12.44 1.88
N LEU A 60 -3.19 -11.76 2.03
CA LEU A 60 -3.16 -10.37 2.46
C LEU A 60 -3.52 -9.44 1.31
N ASP A 61 -4.61 -8.72 1.52
CA ASP A 61 -5.12 -7.70 0.63
C ASP A 61 -4.89 -6.34 1.29
N VAL A 62 -3.97 -5.54 0.77
CA VAL A 62 -3.44 -4.38 1.48
C VAL A 62 -3.86 -3.09 0.82
N ALA A 63 -4.35 -2.14 1.61
CA ALA A 63 -4.56 -0.75 1.21
C ALA A 63 -3.68 0.19 2.04
N LEU A 64 -3.28 1.32 1.44
CA LEU A 64 -2.48 2.35 2.09
C LEU A 64 -3.10 3.73 1.87
N VAL A 65 -3.39 4.39 2.97
CA VAL A 65 -3.91 5.75 3.02
C VAL A 65 -2.93 6.62 3.80
N SER A 66 -2.41 7.67 3.18
CA SER A 66 -1.63 8.69 3.88
C SER A 66 -2.49 9.89 4.25
N PHE A 67 -2.15 10.54 5.36
CA PHE A 67 -2.77 11.78 5.79
C PHE A 67 -1.73 12.81 6.23
N GLY A 68 -1.95 14.06 5.82
CA GLY A 68 -1.15 15.21 6.22
C GLY A 68 -2.05 16.45 6.26
N SER A 69 -1.83 17.40 5.34
CA SER A 69 -2.80 18.48 5.10
C SER A 69 -4.07 18.00 4.38
N ASP A 70 -3.95 16.93 3.60
CA ASP A 70 -5.03 16.26 2.87
C ASP A 70 -4.88 14.73 3.07
N THR A 71 -5.93 13.96 2.77
CA THR A 71 -5.92 12.49 2.80
C THR A 71 -5.85 11.93 1.39
N VAL A 72 -4.96 10.94 1.18
CA VAL A 72 -4.73 10.32 -0.12
C VAL A 72 -4.72 8.80 0.02
N ILE A 73 -5.42 8.10 -0.88
CA ILE A 73 -5.29 6.66 -1.04
C ILE A 73 -4.09 6.45 -1.98
N ASP A 74 -2.92 6.15 -1.41
CA ASP A 74 -1.70 5.94 -2.21
C ASP A 74 -1.67 4.53 -2.82
N HIS A 75 -2.40 3.59 -2.21
CA HIS A 75 -2.62 2.25 -2.74
C HIS A 75 -4.00 1.76 -2.30
N ASP A 76 -4.84 1.35 -3.27
CA ASP A 76 -6.10 0.68 -2.95
C ASP A 76 -5.84 -0.81 -2.69
N PHE A 77 -6.85 -1.54 -2.19
CA PHE A 77 -6.75 -2.96 -1.89
C PHE A 77 -6.20 -3.76 -3.07
N ALA A 78 -5.01 -4.34 -2.88
CA ALA A 78 -4.46 -5.36 -3.75
C ALA A 78 -3.65 -6.42 -2.99
N LEU A 79 -3.51 -7.59 -3.60
CA LEU A 79 -2.58 -8.61 -3.13
C LEU A 79 -1.14 -8.15 -3.29
N LEU A 80 -0.31 -8.39 -2.26
CA LEU A 80 1.10 -8.01 -2.28
C LEU A 80 1.99 -8.86 -3.18
N GLN A 81 1.45 -9.95 -3.75
CA GLN A 81 2.19 -10.86 -4.63
C GLN A 81 2.79 -10.16 -5.86
N ASP A 82 2.09 -9.15 -6.40
CA ASP A 82 2.46 -8.48 -7.65
C ASP A 82 2.77 -6.98 -7.47
N TYR A 83 2.91 -6.51 -6.23
CA TYR A 83 3.00 -5.08 -5.93
C TYR A 83 4.11 -4.74 -4.95
N SER A 84 4.84 -3.66 -5.24
CA SER A 84 5.81 -3.05 -4.31
C SER A 84 5.20 -1.85 -3.63
N MET A 85 5.37 -1.75 -2.30
CA MET A 85 4.85 -0.63 -1.52
C MET A 85 5.31 0.73 -2.07
N PRO A 86 4.45 1.76 -2.08
CA PRO A 86 4.82 3.09 -2.57
C PRO A 86 5.85 3.74 -1.65
N THR A 87 6.66 4.65 -2.21
CA THR A 87 7.51 5.54 -1.41
C THR A 87 6.73 6.80 -1.05
N LEU A 88 6.50 6.99 0.24
CA LEU A 88 5.77 8.13 0.78
C LEU A 88 6.68 9.36 0.91
N THR A 89 6.09 10.52 0.65
CA THR A 89 6.72 11.85 0.81
C THR A 89 5.88 12.69 1.78
N THR A 90 6.51 13.59 2.52
CA THR A 90 5.74 14.47 3.44
C THR A 90 4.83 15.39 2.65
N ARG A 91 3.57 15.53 3.09
CA ARG A 91 2.58 16.42 2.50
C ARG A 91 2.08 17.39 3.57
N GLY A 92 2.46 18.66 3.40
CA GLY A 92 2.09 19.75 4.28
C GLY A 92 3.29 20.64 4.56
N SER A 93 3.25 21.88 4.09
CA SER A 93 4.15 22.91 4.56
C SER A 93 3.64 23.40 5.91
N THR A 94 4.51 23.45 6.92
CA THR A 94 4.27 24.35 8.05
C THR A 94 4.16 25.76 7.44
N LYS A 95 2.95 26.33 7.39
CA LYS A 95 2.64 27.64 6.76
C LYS A 95 3.27 28.84 7.49
N MET A 96 4.40 28.67 8.16
CA MET A 96 5.11 29.76 8.82
C MET A 96 5.66 30.76 7.80
N VAL A 97 6.23 30.27 6.69
CA VAL A 97 6.72 31.13 5.59
C VAL A 97 5.58 31.89 4.91
N ASP A 98 4.43 31.25 4.68
CA ASP A 98 3.27 31.93 4.08
C ASP A 98 2.61 32.93 5.04
N GLY A 99 2.64 32.64 6.35
CA GLY A 99 2.21 33.57 7.40
C GLY A 99 3.11 34.80 7.50
N VAL A 100 4.42 34.63 7.40
CA VAL A 100 5.40 35.73 7.39
C VAL A 100 5.34 36.55 6.09
N ARG A 101 4.99 35.94 4.94
CA ARG A 101 4.85 36.66 3.66
C ARG A 101 3.53 37.43 3.50
N LYS A 102 2.50 37.07 4.28
CA LYS A 102 1.21 37.76 4.31
C LYS A 102 1.11 38.81 5.43
N GLY A 103 1.98 38.72 6.43
CA GLY A 103 2.10 39.68 7.53
C GLY A 103 2.96 40.88 7.18
#